data_AF-A0A524DHQ7-F1
#
_entry.id   AF-A0A524DHQ7-F1
#
_cell.length_a   1.000
_cell.length_b   1.000
_cell.length_c   1.000
_cell.angle_alpha   90.00
_cell.angle_beta   90.00
_cell.angle_gamma   90.00
#
_symmetry.space_group_name_H-M   'P 1'
#
loop_
_entity.id
_entity.type
_entity.pdbx_description
1 polymer ?
#
loop_
_entity_poly.entity_id
_entity_poly.type
_entity_poly.pdbx_seq_one_letter_code
_entity_poly.pdbx_strand_id
1 'polypeptide(L)'
;MGKKLVLYDKIYNITSERKRKDFIIRYSKYLREYVKGFSKTKIKINKLRDYDKRFEIFINGPEEIFVFNILKKEIGCLNEFKEIQIGKVYKGTMIDVGKVGFGIFVDCAIMNPKVDVLINLHSLRNQLCRDKEKSLKEIINAYEFVEHFPVYVKIIEIDSIKNKIQGELEDKTLKLFKK
;
A
#
# COMPACT_ATOMS: atom_id res chain seq x y z
N MET A 1 3.26 22.82 16.19
CA MET A 1 2.60 21.83 17.06
C MET A 1 2.67 20.55 16.25
N GLY A 2 3.63 19.66 16.50
CA GLY A 2 4.04 18.69 15.47
C GLY A 2 2.94 17.75 14.97
N LYS A 3 3.08 17.31 13.70
CA LYS A 3 2.15 16.41 13.00
C LYS A 3 2.63 14.97 13.11
N LYS A 4 1.71 14.05 13.41
CA LYS A 4 1.94 12.60 13.31
C LYS A 4 1.45 12.09 11.95
N LEU A 5 2.20 11.17 11.35
CA LEU A 5 1.85 10.52 10.09
C LEU A 5 2.28 9.06 10.15
N VAL A 6 1.43 8.15 9.69
CA VAL A 6 1.83 6.76 9.41
C VAL A 6 1.99 6.62 7.90
N LEU A 7 3.19 6.17 7.50
CA LEU A 7 3.56 6.05 6.11
C LEU A 7 2.95 4.79 5.48
N TYR A 8 2.72 4.86 4.17
CA TYR A 8 2.15 3.77 3.39
C TYR A 8 3.07 2.54 3.30
N ASP A 9 4.39 2.76 3.20
CA ASP A 9 5.37 1.70 2.97
C ASP A 9 5.36 0.67 4.10
N LYS A 10 5.05 -0.57 3.72
CA LYS A 10 5.19 -1.74 4.58
C LYS A 10 6.62 -2.25 4.53
N ILE A 11 7.18 -2.52 5.70
CA ILE A 11 8.55 -2.98 5.84
C ILE A 11 8.58 -4.50 5.90
N TYR A 12 9.25 -5.11 4.94
CA TYR A 12 9.45 -6.55 4.84
C TYR A 12 10.85 -6.95 5.31
N ASN A 13 11.04 -8.22 5.67
CA ASN A 13 12.35 -8.87 5.86
C ASN A 13 13.28 -8.24 6.92
N ILE A 14 12.74 -7.75 8.05
CA ILE A 14 13.56 -7.40 9.22
C ILE A 14 13.68 -8.63 10.13
N THR A 15 14.84 -9.28 10.08
CA THR A 15 15.08 -10.56 10.77
C THR A 15 15.84 -10.44 12.10
N SER A 16 16.40 -9.26 12.43
CA SER A 16 17.15 -9.06 13.67
C SER A 16 17.14 -7.61 14.16
N GLU A 17 17.41 -7.40 15.45
CA GLU A 17 17.46 -6.05 16.04
C GLU A 17 18.54 -5.16 15.43
N ARG A 18 19.73 -5.71 15.15
CA ARG A 18 20.82 -4.97 14.49
C ARG A 18 20.38 -4.49 13.11
N LYS A 19 19.81 -5.38 12.29
CA LYS A 19 19.27 -5.02 10.97
C LYS A 19 18.17 -3.97 11.08
N ARG A 20 17.34 -4.03 12.13
CA ARG A 20 16.31 -3.03 12.41
C ARG A 20 16.91 -1.64 12.63
N LYS A 21 17.96 -1.52 13.45
CA LYS A 21 18.65 -0.23 13.70
C LYS A 21 19.25 0.34 12.41
N ASP A 22 19.98 -0.46 11.65
CA ASP A 22 20.60 -0.03 10.39
C ASP A 22 19.55 0.39 9.35
N PHE A 23 18.42 -0.34 9.30
CA PHE A 23 17.31 0.00 8.43
C PHE A 23 16.64 1.32 8.84
N ILE A 24 16.38 1.55 10.13
CA ILE A 24 15.83 2.82 10.63
C ILE A 24 16.74 3.99 10.25
N ILE A 25 18.07 3.82 10.33
CA ILE A 25 19.03 4.86 9.92
C ILE A 25 18.92 5.15 8.42
N ARG A 26 18.87 4.12 7.57
CA ARG A 26 18.72 4.27 6.12
C ARG A 26 17.38 4.88 5.73
N TYR A 27 16.29 4.42 6.33
CA TYR A 27 14.96 4.97 6.08
C TYR A 27 14.85 6.42 6.56
N SER A 28 15.48 6.76 7.68
CA SER A 28 15.57 8.15 8.14
C SER A 28 16.36 9.03 7.15
N LYS A 29 17.41 8.51 6.51
CA LYS A 29 18.13 9.23 5.43
C LYS A 29 17.20 9.46 4.24
N TYR A 30 16.50 8.43 3.79
CA TYR A 30 15.49 8.54 2.72
C TYR A 30 14.43 9.60 3.02
N LEU A 31 13.83 9.60 4.22
CA LEU A 31 12.86 10.63 4.62
C LEU A 31 13.46 12.04 4.64
N ARG A 32 14.75 12.18 5.00
CA ARG A 32 15.44 13.47 5.01
C ARG A 32 15.61 14.08 3.63
N GLU A 33 15.67 13.27 2.57
CA GLU A 33 15.74 13.77 1.19
C GLU A 33 14.55 14.68 0.85
N TYR A 34 13.36 14.36 1.37
CA TYR A 34 12.15 15.16 1.18
C TYR A 34 12.13 16.49 1.96
N VAL A 35 13.05 16.69 2.90
CA VAL A 35 13.11 17.90 3.74
C VAL A 35 14.44 18.66 3.64
N LYS A 36 15.30 18.34 2.67
CA LYS A 36 16.59 19.01 2.48
C LYS A 36 16.49 20.54 2.35
N GLY A 37 15.37 21.07 1.84
CA GLY A 37 15.12 22.51 1.74
C GLY A 37 14.58 23.19 3.01
N PHE A 38 14.28 22.44 4.07
CA PHE A 38 13.61 22.95 5.27
C PHE A 38 14.49 22.79 6.51
N SER A 39 15.47 23.67 6.69
CA SER A 39 16.47 23.57 7.77
C SER A 39 15.89 23.58 9.19
N LYS A 40 14.69 24.14 9.37
CA LYS A 40 13.98 24.21 10.65
C LYS A 40 12.93 23.11 10.85
N THR A 41 12.67 22.28 9.83
CA THR A 41 11.71 21.17 9.91
C THR A 41 12.43 19.83 9.98
N LYS A 42 12.07 19.03 10.99
CA LYS A 42 12.68 17.73 11.26
C LYS A 42 11.63 16.62 11.21
N ILE A 43 12.05 15.47 10.68
CA ILE A 43 11.28 14.23 10.70
C ILE A 43 11.96 13.27 11.69
N LYS A 44 11.18 12.72 12.62
CA LYS A 44 11.61 11.67 13.54
C LYS A 44 10.76 10.43 13.32
N ILE A 45 11.39 9.27 13.20
CA ILE A 45 10.67 7.99 13.24
C ILE A 45 10.33 7.70 14.71
N ASN A 46 9.04 7.56 15.03
CA ASN A 46 8.58 7.20 16.37
C ASN A 46 8.74 5.71 16.61
N LYS A 47 8.16 4.88 15.74
CA LYS A 47 8.19 3.43 15.84
C LYS A 47 7.88 2.77 14.50
N LEU A 48 8.37 1.55 14.33
CA LEU A 48 7.82 0.59 13.38
C LEU A 48 6.70 -0.16 14.10
N ARG A 49 5.47 -0.07 13.57
CA ARG A 49 4.27 -0.62 14.19
C ARG A 49 4.23 -2.14 13.96
N ASP A 50 3.91 -2.90 14.99
CA ASP A 50 4.03 -4.36 14.89
C ASP A 50 2.93 -5.02 14.06
N TYR A 51 1.73 -4.43 14.00
CA TYR A 51 0.54 -5.03 13.43
C TYR A 51 0.39 -4.84 11.90
N ASP A 52 0.98 -3.78 11.34
CA ASP A 52 0.98 -3.47 9.91
C ASP A 52 2.38 -3.33 9.32
N LYS A 53 3.42 -3.38 10.16
CA LYS A 53 4.84 -3.21 9.78
C LYS A 53 5.11 -1.89 9.05
N ARG A 54 4.42 -0.81 9.42
CA ARG A 54 4.61 0.53 8.85
C ARG A 54 5.25 1.49 9.85
N PHE A 55 5.96 2.49 9.34
CA PHE A 55 6.55 3.52 10.19
C PHE A 55 5.53 4.59 10.57
N GLU A 56 5.47 4.86 11.88
CA GLU A 56 4.90 6.09 12.41
C GLU A 56 6.01 7.13 12.55
N ILE A 57 5.77 8.32 12.01
CA ILE A 57 6.71 9.44 12.07
C ILE A 57 6.07 10.66 12.74
N PHE A 58 6.93 11.54 13.24
CA PHE A 58 6.59 12.84 13.77
C PHE A 58 7.33 13.92 12.99
N ILE A 59 6.60 14.93 12.53
CA ILE A 59 7.10 16.06 11.76
C ILE A 59 6.96 17.28 12.65
N ASN A 60 8.06 18.01 12.85
CA ASN A 60 8.07 19.20 13.71
C ASN A 60 8.90 20.31 13.07
N GLY A 61 8.30 21.50 12.97
CA GLY A 61 8.94 22.70 12.45
C GLY A 61 7.94 23.66 11.81
N PRO A 62 8.40 24.82 11.32
CA PRO A 62 7.52 25.82 10.73
C PRO A 62 6.79 25.31 9.48
N GLU A 63 7.40 24.40 8.72
CA GLU A 63 6.86 23.85 7.47
C GLU A 63 6.17 22.49 7.67
N GLU A 64 5.75 22.15 8.90
CA GLU A 64 5.21 20.84 9.26
C GLU A 64 4.01 20.40 8.40
N ILE A 65 3.13 21.32 8.03
CA ILE A 65 1.95 21.06 7.18
C ILE A 65 2.38 20.75 5.74
N PHE A 66 3.33 21.52 5.21
CA PHE A 66 3.82 21.35 3.84
C PHE A 66 4.55 20.02 3.70
N VAL A 67 5.46 19.72 4.61
CA VAL A 67 6.20 18.44 4.64
C VAL A 67 5.24 17.26 4.82
N PHE A 68 4.22 17.39 5.67
CA PHE A 68 3.19 16.36 5.81
C PHE A 68 2.50 16.04 4.48
N ASN A 69 2.11 17.07 3.71
CA ASN A 69 1.44 16.89 2.42
C ASN A 69 2.38 16.31 1.35
N ILE A 70 3.66 16.72 1.33
CA ILE A 70 4.66 16.12 0.42
C ILE A 70 4.80 14.63 0.71
N LEU A 71 5.04 14.23 1.96
CA LEU A 71 5.21 12.81 2.29
C LEU A 71 3.96 11.99 1.97
N LYS A 72 2.77 12.56 2.24
CA LYS A 72 1.50 11.92 1.87
C LYS A 72 1.35 11.74 0.35
N LYS A 73 1.86 12.67 -0.46
CA LYS A 73 1.82 12.58 -1.92
C LYS A 73 2.86 11.59 -2.47
N GLU A 74 4.11 11.71 -2.03
CA GLU A 74 5.25 10.99 -2.62
C GLU A 74 5.34 9.54 -2.09
N ILE A 75 5.17 9.35 -0.79
CA ILE A 75 5.24 8.02 -0.15
C ILE A 75 3.85 7.41 -0.05
N GLY A 76 2.88 8.22 0.38
CA GLY A 76 1.54 7.77 0.75
C GLY A 76 1.35 7.69 2.27
N CYS A 77 0.10 7.61 2.69
CA CYS A 77 -0.27 7.38 4.08
C CYS A 77 -1.31 6.26 4.19
N LEU A 78 -1.65 5.89 5.43
CA LEU A 78 -2.78 5.02 5.68
C LEU A 78 -4.08 5.61 5.16
N ASN A 79 -4.99 4.72 4.80
CA ASN A 79 -6.39 5.04 4.53
C ASN A 79 -7.24 4.53 5.69
N GLU A 80 -8.13 5.34 6.22
CA GLU A 80 -9.12 4.87 7.21
C GLU A 80 -10.21 4.08 6.48
N PHE A 81 -10.64 2.93 7.01
CA PHE A 81 -11.68 2.09 6.39
C PHE A 81 -12.96 2.89 6.09
N LYS A 82 -13.36 3.77 7.02
CA LYS A 82 -14.52 4.66 6.87
C LYS A 82 -14.38 5.71 5.76
N GLU A 83 -13.16 5.96 5.27
CA GLU A 83 -12.86 6.93 4.20
C GLU A 83 -12.70 6.26 2.83
N ILE A 84 -12.85 4.92 2.77
CA ILE A 84 -12.81 4.18 1.53
C ILE A 84 -14.09 4.42 0.74
N GLN A 85 -13.95 4.71 -0.56
CA GLN A 85 -15.05 5.06 -1.43
C GLN A 85 -15.10 4.13 -2.64
N ILE A 86 -16.30 3.63 -2.95
CA ILE A 86 -16.57 2.89 -4.19
C ILE A 86 -16.27 3.81 -5.39
N GLY A 87 -15.67 3.24 -6.43
CA GLY A 87 -15.26 3.94 -7.64
C GLY A 87 -13.92 4.67 -7.54
N LYS A 88 -13.35 4.84 -6.34
CA LYS A 88 -12.08 5.52 -6.13
C LYS A 88 -10.89 4.57 -6.26
N VAL A 89 -9.79 5.10 -6.79
CA VAL A 89 -8.53 4.38 -7.00
C VAL A 89 -7.59 4.59 -5.82
N TYR A 90 -7.03 3.50 -5.32
CA TYR A 90 -6.04 3.48 -4.24
C TYR A 90 -4.74 2.83 -4.71
N LYS A 91 -3.61 3.30 -4.17
CA LYS A 91 -2.31 2.63 -4.31
C LYS A 91 -2.35 1.37 -3.44
N GLY A 92 -1.90 0.27 -4.01
CA GLY A 92 -1.89 -1.06 -3.42
C GLY A 92 -0.54 -1.76 -3.61
N THR A 93 -0.32 -2.80 -2.81
CA THR A 93 0.78 -3.75 -3.00
C THR A 93 0.20 -5.14 -3.05
N MET A 94 0.48 -5.91 -4.11
CA MET A 94 0.01 -7.29 -4.19
C MET A 94 0.56 -8.12 -3.04
N ILE A 95 -0.32 -8.90 -2.42
CA ILE A 95 0.01 -9.81 -1.33
C ILE A 95 -0.68 -11.16 -1.53
N ASP A 96 -0.09 -12.21 -0.96
CA ASP A 96 -0.61 -13.57 -0.99
C ASP A 96 -0.85 -14.10 -2.42
N VAL A 97 0.02 -13.70 -3.36
CA VAL A 97 -0.10 -14.05 -4.77
C VAL A 97 0.07 -15.56 -4.92
N GLY A 98 -0.98 -16.23 -5.42
CA GLY A 98 -0.98 -17.68 -5.62
C GLY A 98 -1.14 -18.53 -4.36
N LYS A 99 -1.38 -17.92 -3.19
CA LYS A 99 -1.64 -18.67 -1.94
C LYS A 99 -3.07 -19.20 -1.82
N VAL A 100 -4.01 -18.56 -2.51
CA VAL A 100 -5.42 -18.98 -2.61
C VAL A 100 -5.80 -19.13 -4.07
N GLY A 101 -6.90 -19.86 -4.37
CA GLY A 101 -7.33 -20.12 -5.75
C GLY A 101 -8.39 -19.16 -6.31
N PHE A 102 -9.02 -18.33 -5.46
CA PHE A 102 -10.22 -17.56 -5.81
C PHE A 102 -9.98 -16.08 -6.11
N GLY A 103 -8.72 -15.61 -6.04
CA GLY A 103 -8.36 -14.23 -6.31
C GLY A 103 -6.99 -13.87 -5.75
N ILE A 104 -6.64 -12.59 -5.82
CA ILE A 104 -5.44 -12.03 -5.19
C ILE A 104 -5.83 -10.96 -4.17
N PHE A 105 -4.99 -10.78 -3.15
CA PHE A 105 -5.18 -9.71 -2.17
C PHE A 105 -4.23 -8.55 -2.47
N VAL A 106 -4.66 -7.34 -2.14
CA VAL A 106 -3.87 -6.13 -2.29
C VAL A 106 -3.92 -5.32 -0.99
N ASP A 107 -2.75 -5.09 -0.41
CA ASP A 107 -2.60 -4.23 0.77
C ASP A 107 -2.64 -2.77 0.32
N CYS A 108 -3.80 -2.13 0.50
CA CYS A 108 -4.03 -0.70 0.22
C CYS A 108 -3.79 0.20 1.45
N ALA A 109 -3.09 -0.32 2.47
CA ALA A 109 -2.84 0.36 3.73
C ALA A 109 -4.14 0.85 4.43
N ILE A 110 -5.21 0.07 4.33
CA ILE A 110 -6.52 0.37 4.91
C ILE A 110 -6.54 -0.10 6.37
N MET A 111 -6.86 0.81 7.28
CA MET A 111 -6.79 0.59 8.73
C MET A 111 -8.09 1.00 9.43
N ASN A 112 -8.25 0.51 10.67
CA ASN A 112 -9.39 0.75 11.55
C ASN A 112 -10.76 0.36 10.93
N PRO A 113 -10.99 -0.94 10.64
CA PRO A 113 -10.09 -2.07 10.87
C PRO A 113 -9.09 -2.31 9.72
N LYS A 114 -8.08 -3.14 9.98
CA LYS A 114 -7.12 -3.55 8.94
C LYS A 114 -7.80 -4.48 7.95
N VAL A 115 -7.84 -4.09 6.68
CA VAL A 115 -8.49 -4.85 5.60
C VAL A 115 -7.64 -4.78 4.34
N ASP A 116 -7.48 -5.92 3.67
CA ASP A 116 -6.88 -6.01 2.33
C ASP A 116 -7.97 -6.08 1.27
N VAL A 117 -7.70 -5.53 0.09
CA VAL A 117 -8.67 -5.52 -1.02
C VAL A 117 -8.58 -6.84 -1.79
N LEU A 118 -9.69 -7.53 -1.94
CA LEU A 118 -9.77 -8.74 -2.76
C LEU A 118 -10.06 -8.38 -4.22
N ILE A 119 -9.19 -8.84 -5.12
CA ILE A 119 -9.49 -8.88 -6.56
C ILE A 119 -9.82 -10.33 -6.88
N ASN A 120 -11.13 -10.60 -7.00
CA ASN A 120 -11.61 -11.96 -7.18
C ASN A 120 -11.28 -12.50 -8.59
N LEU A 121 -11.32 -13.82 -8.74
CA LEU A 121 -10.98 -14.49 -10.00
C LEU A 121 -11.90 -14.10 -11.15
N HIS A 122 -13.16 -13.78 -10.87
CA HIS A 122 -14.10 -13.32 -11.89
C HIS A 122 -13.66 -11.96 -12.47
N SER A 123 -13.33 -10.98 -11.62
CA SER A 123 -12.77 -9.69 -12.03
C SER A 123 -11.46 -9.85 -12.82
N LEU A 124 -10.55 -10.72 -12.36
CA LEU A 124 -9.30 -10.98 -13.09
C LEU A 124 -9.55 -11.57 -14.48
N ARG A 125 -10.48 -12.52 -14.61
CA ARG A 125 -10.83 -13.13 -15.91
C ARG A 125 -11.44 -12.10 -16.86
N ASN A 126 -12.32 -11.25 -16.36
CA ASN A 126 -12.90 -10.18 -17.15
C ASN A 126 -11.82 -9.21 -17.65
N GLN A 127 -11.01 -8.69 -16.73
CA GLN A 127 -10.01 -7.66 -17.03
C GLN A 127 -8.84 -8.14 -17.90
N LEU A 128 -8.42 -9.40 -17.74
CA LEU A 128 -7.18 -9.91 -18.35
C LEU A 128 -7.45 -10.97 -19.42
N CYS A 129 -8.48 -11.81 -19.23
CA CYS A 129 -8.68 -13.00 -20.06
C CYS A 129 -9.84 -12.87 -21.04
N ARG A 130 -10.53 -11.71 -21.12
CA ARG A 130 -11.77 -11.53 -21.89
C ARG A 130 -12.82 -12.59 -21.52
N ASP A 131 -13.01 -12.78 -20.21
CA ASP A 131 -13.92 -13.76 -19.60
C ASP A 131 -13.67 -15.24 -19.92
N LYS A 132 -12.53 -15.58 -20.53
CA LYS A 132 -12.14 -16.99 -20.70
C LYS A 132 -11.94 -17.66 -19.33
N GLU A 133 -12.40 -18.90 -19.22
CA GLU A 133 -12.23 -19.72 -18.01
C GLU A 133 -10.76 -20.09 -17.79
N LYS A 134 -10.02 -19.19 -17.13
CA LYS A 134 -8.64 -19.40 -16.72
C LYS A 134 -8.55 -19.57 -15.21
N SER A 135 -7.82 -20.57 -14.76
CA SER A 135 -7.48 -20.70 -13.35
C SER A 135 -6.61 -19.52 -12.90
N LEU A 136 -6.64 -19.18 -11.61
CA LEU A 136 -5.79 -18.10 -11.10
C LEU A 136 -4.30 -18.36 -11.38
N LYS A 137 -3.86 -19.63 -11.30
CA LYS A 137 -2.48 -20.03 -11.58
C LYS A 137 -2.08 -19.73 -13.03
N GLU A 138 -2.96 -19.97 -14.00
CA GLU A 138 -2.72 -19.61 -15.39
C GLU A 138 -2.59 -18.09 -15.56
N ILE A 139 -3.45 -17.30 -14.90
CA ILE A 139 -3.39 -15.84 -14.95
C ILE A 139 -2.08 -15.33 -14.35
N ILE A 140 -1.71 -15.79 -13.16
CA ILE A 140 -0.46 -15.40 -12.48
C ILE A 140 0.75 -15.69 -13.37
N ASN A 141 0.80 -16.87 -14.00
CA ASN A 141 1.90 -17.25 -14.86
C ASN A 141 1.93 -16.43 -16.16
N ALA A 142 0.77 -16.15 -16.76
CA ALA A 142 0.71 -15.41 -18.02
C ALA A 142 1.14 -13.94 -17.87
N TYR A 143 0.76 -13.32 -16.74
CA TYR A 143 1.02 -11.91 -16.43
C TYR A 143 2.16 -11.69 -15.45
N GLU A 144 2.87 -12.75 -15.06
CA GLU A 144 4.02 -12.71 -14.16
C GLU A 144 3.73 -11.94 -12.86
N PHE A 145 2.60 -12.23 -12.21
CA PHE A 145 2.26 -11.58 -10.95
C PHE A 145 3.28 -11.93 -9.87
N VAL A 146 3.87 -10.89 -9.26
CA VAL A 146 4.89 -11.02 -8.23
C VAL A 146 4.37 -10.52 -6.89
N GLU A 147 4.66 -11.26 -5.83
CA GLU A 147 4.42 -10.86 -4.45
C GLU A 147 5.12 -9.51 -4.17
N HIS A 148 4.40 -8.59 -3.50
CA HIS A 148 4.86 -7.24 -3.17
C HIS A 148 5.03 -6.27 -4.36
N PHE A 149 4.49 -6.60 -5.54
CA PHE A 149 4.49 -5.67 -6.66
C PHE A 149 3.49 -4.52 -6.44
N PRO A 150 3.88 -3.25 -6.71
CA PRO A 150 3.00 -2.10 -6.55
C PRO A 150 1.94 -2.06 -7.65
N VAL A 151 0.70 -1.81 -7.24
CA VAL A 151 -0.47 -1.75 -8.12
C VAL A 151 -1.36 -0.59 -7.75
N TYR A 152 -2.30 -0.28 -8.63
CA TYR A 152 -3.44 0.57 -8.33
C TYR A 152 -4.72 -0.22 -8.51
N VAL A 153 -5.63 -0.05 -7.56
CA VAL A 153 -6.87 -0.80 -7.46
C VAL A 153 -8.02 0.18 -7.31
N LYS A 154 -9.07 -0.03 -8.08
CA LYS A 154 -10.33 0.69 -7.94
C LYS A 154 -11.28 -0.13 -7.09
N ILE A 155 -11.90 0.52 -6.10
CA ILE A 155 -12.85 -0.15 -5.21
C ILE A 155 -14.18 -0.31 -5.93
N ILE A 156 -14.72 -1.53 -5.92
CA ILE A 156 -16.01 -1.83 -6.58
C ILE A 156 -17.10 -2.16 -5.57
N GLU A 157 -16.75 -2.67 -4.39
CA GLU A 157 -17.70 -3.05 -3.35
C GLU A 157 -17.09 -2.90 -1.96
N ILE A 158 -17.90 -2.49 -0.99
CA ILE A 158 -17.54 -2.42 0.43
C ILE A 158 -18.66 -3.09 1.24
N ASP A 159 -18.33 -4.19 1.92
CA ASP A 159 -19.20 -4.83 2.92
C ASP A 159 -18.73 -4.38 4.31
N SER A 160 -19.38 -3.34 4.85
CA SER A 160 -19.06 -2.77 6.17
C SER A 160 -19.45 -3.70 7.33
N ILE A 161 -20.36 -4.64 7.13
CA ILE A 161 -20.77 -5.59 8.18
C ILE A 161 -19.67 -6.64 8.37
N LYS A 162 -19.10 -7.15 7.28
CA LYS A 162 -18.03 -8.17 7.30
C LYS A 162 -16.62 -7.57 7.23
N ASN A 163 -16.49 -6.25 7.14
CA ASN A 163 -15.24 -5.54 6.89
C ASN A 163 -14.48 -6.09 5.68
N LYS A 164 -15.18 -6.27 4.55
CA LYS A 164 -14.58 -6.75 3.30
C LYS A 164 -14.64 -5.67 2.24
N ILE A 165 -13.60 -5.62 1.41
CA ILE A 165 -13.52 -4.71 0.27
C ILE A 165 -13.16 -5.52 -0.96
N GLN A 166 -13.94 -5.36 -2.03
CA GLN A 166 -13.61 -5.89 -3.34
C GLN A 166 -13.12 -4.77 -4.25
N GLY A 167 -12.18 -5.10 -5.12
CA GLY A 167 -11.63 -4.17 -6.09
C GLY A 167 -11.30 -4.83 -7.42
N GLU A 168 -10.95 -3.98 -8.37
CA GLU A 168 -10.48 -4.36 -9.70
C GLU A 168 -9.14 -3.66 -9.98
N LEU A 169 -8.28 -4.26 -10.81
CA LEU A 169 -7.02 -3.61 -11.18
C LEU A 169 -7.35 -2.37 -12.03
N GLU A 170 -6.79 -1.22 -11.67
CA GLU A 170 -6.99 0.01 -12.43
C GLU A 170 -6.27 -0.07 -13.80
N ASP A 171 -6.78 0.65 -14.81
CA ASP A 171 -6.22 0.67 -16.17
C ASP A 171 -4.70 0.90 -16.23
N LYS A 172 -4.16 1.80 -15.39
CA LYS A 172 -2.71 2.02 -15.32
C LYS A 172 -1.94 0.79 -14.88
N THR A 173 -2.51 -0.02 -14.00
CA THR A 173 -1.94 -1.30 -13.58
C THR A 173 -2.05 -2.31 -14.71
N LEU A 174 -3.21 -2.42 -15.35
CA LEU A 174 -3.42 -3.34 -16.47
C LEU A 174 -2.44 -3.05 -17.63
N LYS A 175 -2.18 -1.77 -17.91
CA LYS A 175 -1.19 -1.35 -18.91
C LYS A 175 0.24 -1.82 -18.59
N LEU A 176 0.62 -1.97 -17.32
CA LEU A 176 1.93 -2.51 -16.94
C LEU A 176 2.05 -4.01 -17.24
N PHE A 177 0.93 -4.73 -17.27
CA PHE A 177 0.88 -6.17 -17.54
C PHE A 177 0.57 -6.51 -19.00
N LYS A 178 0.25 -5.52 -19.83
CA LYS A 178 0.11 -5.73 -21.28
C LYS A 178 1.50 -5.96 -21.87
N LYS A 179 1.65 -7.11 -22.53
CA LYS A 179 2.77 -7.41 -23.42
C LYS A 179 2.51 -6.82 -24.80
#